data_AF-A0A9P8QU63-F1
#
_entry.id   AF-A0A9P8QU63-F1
#
_cell.length_a   1.000
_cell.length_b   1.000
_cell.length_c   1.000
_cell.angle_alpha   90.00
_cell.angle_beta   90.00
_cell.angle_gamma   90.00
#
_symmetry.space_group_name_H-M   'P 1'
#
loop_
_entity.id
_entity.type
_entity.pdbx_description
1 polymer ?
#
loop_
_entity_poly.entity_id
_entity_poly.type
_entity_poly.pdbx_seq_one_letter_code
_entity_poly.pdbx_strand_id
1 'polypeptide(L)'
;MSGHILTLSCPDKPGIVHAVTGIFASKNHNVLDLQQFSDPVTNQFFMRVHFAPSPVEPDAASTAHLEPDFQALAAQYSMKYNFRPLKRRTRVLIMVSKIGHCLNDLLFRMKTGQLLIEVPVVVSNHPDFEALVKSYGIEFHHLPVTRDTKQEQEARVLELIEQHDIELVVLARYMQVLSPKLCEAMSGKIINIHHSFLPSFIGAKPYHQAFDRGVKIIGATAHIVTADLDEGPIIEQRVTRVDHSMDPKKLSEEGSTVETQVLAAAVRWYAEGRVFLNGNKTVVF
;
A
#
# COMPACT_ATOMS: atom_id res chain seq x y z
N MET A 1 -20.70 10.29 -5.88
CA MET A 1 -20.00 11.58 -5.72
C MET A 1 -18.87 11.65 -6.72
N SER A 2 -18.83 12.72 -7.51
CA SER A 2 -17.66 13.18 -8.27
C SER A 2 -16.74 13.96 -7.31
N GLY A 3 -15.45 14.02 -7.61
CA GLY A 3 -14.47 14.70 -6.77
C GLY A 3 -13.06 14.13 -6.94
N HIS A 4 -12.11 14.82 -6.32
CA HIS A 4 -10.68 14.52 -6.39
C HIS A 4 -10.08 14.51 -5.00
N ILE A 5 -8.97 13.78 -4.87
CA ILE A 5 -8.11 13.83 -3.70
C ILE A 5 -6.85 14.60 -4.08
N LEU A 6 -6.52 15.62 -3.30
CA LEU A 6 -5.19 16.22 -3.23
C LEU A 6 -4.45 15.56 -2.06
N THR A 7 -3.25 15.07 -2.32
CA THR A 7 -2.29 14.68 -1.28
C THR A 7 -1.07 15.58 -1.40
N LEU A 8 -0.56 16.09 -0.28
CA LEU A 8 0.68 16.87 -0.29
C LEU A 8 1.54 16.64 0.95
N SER A 9 2.85 16.85 0.79
CA SER A 9 3.82 16.94 1.88
C SER A 9 4.89 17.99 1.60
N CYS A 10 5.34 18.67 2.65
CA CYS A 10 6.38 19.71 2.58
C CYS A 10 7.02 19.96 3.96
N PRO A 11 8.14 20.70 4.05
CA PRO A 11 8.60 21.24 5.33
C PRO A 11 7.51 22.09 6.00
N ASP A 12 7.33 21.94 7.31
CA ASP A 12 6.28 22.63 8.04
C ASP A 12 6.56 24.14 8.18
N LYS A 13 5.55 24.96 7.90
CA LYS A 13 5.58 26.42 7.94
C LYS A 13 4.17 27.00 8.11
N PRO A 14 4.03 28.18 8.75
CA PRO A 14 2.76 28.89 8.80
C PRO A 14 2.18 29.17 7.41
N GLY A 15 0.86 29.06 7.29
CA GLY A 15 0.11 29.49 6.09
C GLY A 15 -0.18 28.41 5.05
N ILE A 16 0.37 27.19 5.17
CA ILE A 16 0.17 26.11 4.19
C ILE A 16 -1.33 25.82 3.95
N VAL A 17 -2.09 25.59 5.04
CA VAL A 17 -3.53 25.29 4.95
C VAL A 17 -4.30 26.43 4.29
N HIS A 18 -3.99 27.68 4.64
CA HIS A 18 -4.63 28.86 4.06
C HIS A 18 -4.34 28.98 2.57
N ALA A 19 -3.08 28.79 2.16
CA ALA A 19 -2.69 28.88 0.76
C ALA A 19 -3.37 27.79 -0.10
N VAL A 20 -3.40 26.55 0.37
CA VAL A 20 -4.09 25.43 -0.31
C VAL A 20 -5.59 25.70 -0.43
N THR A 21 -6.25 26.04 0.68
CA THR A 21 -7.71 26.27 0.69
C THR A 21 -8.11 27.54 -0.05
N GLY A 22 -7.25 28.57 -0.07
CA GLY A 22 -7.44 29.78 -0.85
C GLY A 22 -7.43 29.54 -2.36
N ILE A 23 -6.57 28.63 -2.86
CA ILE A 23 -6.60 28.24 -4.28
C ILE A 23 -7.95 27.57 -4.60
N PHE A 24 -8.41 26.61 -3.78
CA PHE A 24 -9.70 25.98 -4.01
C PHE A 24 -10.85 26.99 -4.02
N ALA A 25 -10.88 27.90 -3.05
CA ALA A 25 -11.90 28.95 -2.98
C ALA A 25 -11.88 29.86 -4.22
N SER A 26 -10.70 30.30 -4.68
CA SER A 26 -10.59 31.18 -5.85
C SER A 26 -10.96 30.50 -7.18
N LYS A 27 -10.97 29.17 -7.22
CA LYS A 27 -11.30 28.36 -8.40
C LYS A 27 -12.70 27.75 -8.34
N ASN A 28 -13.54 28.17 -7.39
CA ASN A 28 -14.88 27.62 -7.15
C ASN A 28 -14.87 26.11 -6.87
N HIS A 29 -13.90 25.63 -6.09
CA HIS A 29 -13.89 24.28 -5.54
C HIS A 29 -14.30 24.31 -4.07
N ASN A 30 -15.17 23.37 -3.69
CA ASN A 30 -15.54 23.12 -2.31
C ASN A 30 -14.68 22.01 -1.71
N VAL A 31 -14.26 22.20 -0.46
CA VAL A 31 -13.57 21.18 0.33
C VAL A 31 -14.63 20.33 1.03
N LEU A 32 -14.60 19.02 0.79
CA LEU A 32 -15.57 18.05 1.32
C LEU A 32 -15.04 17.30 2.55
N ASP A 33 -13.74 17.01 2.56
CA ASP A 33 -13.02 16.42 3.70
C ASP A 33 -11.58 16.94 3.67
N LEU A 34 -11.01 17.25 4.83
CA LEU A 34 -9.67 17.79 4.95
C LEU A 34 -9.04 17.27 6.24
N GLN A 35 -7.90 16.60 6.07
CA GLN A 35 -7.06 16.17 7.16
C GLN A 35 -5.65 16.74 6.99
N GLN A 36 -5.04 17.12 8.09
CA GLN A 36 -3.68 17.65 8.12
C GLN A 36 -2.93 17.13 9.35
N PHE A 37 -1.61 17.07 9.24
CA PHE A 37 -0.73 16.72 10.34
C PHE A 37 0.62 17.43 10.18
N SER A 38 1.03 18.17 11.21
CA SER A 38 2.38 18.65 11.40
C SER A 38 3.14 17.68 12.31
N ASP A 39 4.23 17.09 11.82
CA ASP A 39 5.16 16.32 12.65
C ASP A 39 6.21 17.27 13.25
N PRO A 40 6.16 17.57 14.56
CA PRO A 40 7.11 18.48 15.19
C PRO A 40 8.53 17.88 15.29
N VAL A 41 8.69 16.57 15.14
CA VAL A 41 9.99 15.88 15.23
C VAL A 41 10.71 15.95 13.89
N THR A 42 10.02 15.65 12.78
CA THR A 42 10.62 15.70 11.44
C THR A 42 10.48 17.06 10.77
N ASN A 43 9.72 17.98 11.38
CA ASN A 43 9.38 19.29 10.84
C ASN A 43 8.78 19.20 9.43
N GLN A 44 7.95 18.18 9.22
CA GLN A 44 7.21 17.93 7.98
C GLN A 44 5.72 18.15 8.21
N PHE A 45 5.06 18.65 7.18
CA PHE A 45 3.63 18.85 7.10
C PHE A 45 3.03 17.90 6.05
N PHE A 46 1.89 17.30 6.37
CA PHE A 46 1.14 16.40 5.51
C PHE A 46 -0.31 16.84 5.45
N MET A 47 -0.92 16.77 4.26
CA MET A 47 -2.33 17.10 4.11
C MET A 47 -2.98 16.26 3.02
N ARG A 48 -4.21 15.85 3.30
CA ARG A 48 -5.09 15.14 2.37
C ARG A 48 -6.41 15.90 2.28
N VAL A 49 -6.80 16.28 1.07
CA VAL A 49 -8.02 17.06 0.82
C VAL A 49 -8.88 16.33 -0.19
N HIS A 50 -10.12 16.01 0.19
CA HIS A 50 -11.16 15.65 -0.74
C HIS A 50 -11.92 16.90 -1.15
N PHE A 51 -11.96 17.19 -2.44
CA PHE A 51 -12.59 18.40 -2.96
C PHE A 51 -13.37 18.12 -4.25
N ALA A 52 -14.29 19.01 -4.59
CA ALA A 52 -15.06 18.96 -5.84
C ALA A 52 -15.43 20.38 -6.30
N PRO A 53 -15.69 20.61 -7.59
CA PRO A 53 -16.21 21.89 -8.08
C PRO A 53 -17.55 22.26 -7.41
N SER A 54 -17.84 23.56 -7.37
CA SER A 54 -19.10 24.14 -6.89
C SER A 54 -19.65 25.11 -7.96
N PRO A 55 -20.79 24.79 -8.62
CA PRO A 55 -21.66 23.63 -8.38
C PRO A 55 -20.98 22.30 -8.76
N VAL A 56 -21.44 21.21 -8.15
CA VAL A 56 -20.91 19.87 -8.44
C VAL A 56 -21.26 19.50 -9.88
N GLU A 57 -20.26 19.55 -10.75
CA GLU A 57 -20.41 19.07 -12.12
C GLU A 57 -20.22 17.55 -12.17
N PRO A 58 -21.09 16.80 -12.89
CA PRO A 58 -21.00 15.35 -13.00
C PRO A 58 -19.69 14.86 -13.63
N ASP A 59 -19.04 15.71 -14.45
CA ASP A 59 -17.95 15.33 -15.34
C ASP A 59 -16.76 16.30 -15.32
N ALA A 60 -16.56 17.04 -14.22
CA ALA A 60 -15.36 17.85 -14.03
C ALA A 60 -14.16 16.94 -13.73
N ALA A 61 -13.72 16.16 -14.73
CA ALA A 61 -12.67 15.16 -14.58
C ALA A 61 -11.28 15.79 -14.43
N SER A 62 -11.09 17.01 -14.91
CA SER A 62 -9.78 17.65 -15.02
C SER A 62 -9.48 18.58 -13.84
N THR A 63 -8.25 18.51 -13.34
CA THR A 63 -7.65 19.46 -12.39
C THR A 63 -6.66 20.41 -13.06
N ALA A 64 -6.60 20.44 -14.40
CA ALA A 64 -5.59 21.20 -15.14
C ALA A 64 -5.62 22.71 -14.85
N HIS A 65 -6.78 23.29 -14.54
CA HIS A 65 -6.92 24.71 -14.20
C HIS A 65 -6.41 25.07 -12.80
N LEU A 66 -6.16 24.07 -11.94
CA LEU A 66 -5.51 24.23 -10.62
C LEU A 66 -3.99 24.16 -10.73
N GLU A 67 -3.48 23.52 -11.78
CA GLU A 67 -2.06 23.18 -11.92
C GLU A 67 -1.12 24.40 -11.84
N PRO A 68 -1.38 25.55 -12.50
CA PRO A 68 -0.48 26.71 -12.40
C PRO A 68 -0.32 27.26 -10.98
N ASP A 69 -1.41 27.32 -10.21
CA ASP A 69 -1.38 27.85 -8.84
C ASP A 69 -0.72 26.87 -7.87
N PHE A 70 -0.96 25.56 -8.05
CA PHE A 70 -0.30 24.53 -7.24
C PHE A 70 1.17 24.35 -7.58
N GLN A 71 1.59 24.58 -8.83
CA GLN A 71 3.01 24.63 -9.20
C GLN A 71 3.73 25.81 -8.52
N ALA A 72 3.11 27.00 -8.51
CA ALA A 72 3.63 28.15 -7.79
C ALA A 72 3.71 27.88 -6.27
N LEU A 73 2.67 27.28 -5.70
CA LEU A 73 2.65 26.87 -4.29
C LEU A 73 3.72 25.83 -3.97
N ALA A 74 3.92 24.86 -4.88
CA ALA A 74 4.95 23.84 -4.76
C ALA A 74 6.36 24.42 -4.71
N ALA A 75 6.64 25.40 -5.58
CA ALA A 75 7.90 26.12 -5.56
C ALA A 75 8.08 26.91 -4.26
N GLN A 76 7.05 27.61 -3.80
CA GLN A 76 7.10 28.43 -2.58
C GLN A 76 7.35 27.59 -1.31
N TYR A 77 6.67 26.46 -1.18
CA TYR A 77 6.70 25.63 0.03
C TYR A 77 7.63 24.41 -0.06
N SER A 78 8.32 24.20 -1.20
CA SER A 78 9.02 22.94 -1.48
C SER A 78 8.10 21.72 -1.33
N MET A 79 6.88 21.86 -1.84
CA MET A 79 5.80 20.89 -1.65
C MET A 79 5.78 19.87 -2.78
N LYS A 80 5.65 18.60 -2.39
CA LYS A 80 5.28 17.52 -3.29
C LYS A 80 3.78 17.33 -3.19
N TYR A 81 3.06 17.39 -4.30
CA TYR A 81 1.63 17.16 -4.32
C TYR A 81 1.22 16.25 -5.47
N ASN A 82 0.02 15.71 -5.37
CA ASN A 82 -0.62 14.94 -6.43
C ASN A 82 -2.14 15.14 -6.39
N PHE A 83 -2.74 15.26 -7.56
CA PHE A 83 -4.19 15.20 -7.74
C PHE A 83 -4.59 13.85 -8.31
N ARG A 84 -5.65 13.26 -7.78
CA ARG A 84 -6.22 12.03 -8.32
C ARG A 84 -7.74 12.05 -8.27
N PRO A 85 -8.44 11.53 -9.30
CA PRO A 85 -9.88 11.32 -9.21
C PRO A 85 -10.22 10.39 -8.03
N LEU A 86 -11.29 10.69 -7.29
CA LEU A 86 -11.70 9.94 -6.10
C LEU A 86 -11.89 8.44 -6.38
N LYS A 87 -12.44 8.11 -7.55
CA LYS A 87 -12.79 6.75 -7.96
C LYS A 87 -11.74 6.06 -8.83
N ARG A 88 -10.58 6.70 -9.07
CA ARG A 88 -9.50 6.08 -9.85
C ARG A 88 -9.01 4.83 -9.13
N ARG A 89 -8.90 3.73 -9.86
CA ARG A 89 -8.33 2.49 -9.35
C ARG A 89 -6.81 2.52 -9.47
N THR A 90 -6.11 2.21 -8.39
CA THR A 90 -4.66 2.04 -8.40
C THR A 90 -4.31 0.75 -9.14
N ARG A 91 -3.38 0.79 -10.08
CA ARG A 91 -2.91 -0.40 -10.80
C ARG A 91 -1.89 -1.16 -9.96
N VAL A 92 -2.21 -2.40 -9.61
CA VAL A 92 -1.48 -3.21 -8.62
C VAL A 92 -0.95 -4.49 -9.24
N LEU A 93 0.35 -4.76 -9.09
CA LEU A 93 0.94 -6.07 -9.33
C LEU A 93 0.97 -6.84 -8.01
N ILE A 94 0.38 -8.03 -7.97
CA ILE A 94 0.44 -8.90 -6.79
C ILE A 94 1.52 -9.96 -7.00
N MET A 95 2.42 -10.13 -6.04
CA MET A 95 3.39 -11.22 -5.99
C MET A 95 2.97 -12.24 -4.93
N VAL A 96 2.99 -13.53 -5.26
CA VAL A 96 2.59 -14.62 -4.36
C VAL A 96 3.55 -15.81 -4.46
N SER A 97 3.71 -16.58 -3.39
CA SER A 97 4.41 -17.88 -3.44
C SER A 97 3.40 -19.03 -3.30
N LYS A 98 3.59 -19.98 -2.38
CA LYS A 98 2.69 -21.13 -2.18
C LYS A 98 1.54 -20.88 -1.19
N ILE A 99 1.54 -19.72 -0.55
CA ILE A 99 0.58 -19.37 0.50
C ILE A 99 -0.37 -18.30 -0.07
N GLY A 100 -1.64 -18.65 -0.22
CA GLY A 100 -2.59 -17.88 -1.03
C GLY A 100 -3.66 -17.09 -0.29
N HIS A 101 -3.70 -17.10 1.05
CA HIS A 101 -4.79 -16.44 1.80
C HIS A 101 -4.87 -14.94 1.52
N CYS A 102 -3.73 -14.24 1.51
CA CYS A 102 -3.65 -12.82 1.16
C CYS A 102 -4.05 -12.54 -0.29
N LEU A 103 -3.58 -13.36 -1.24
CA LEU A 103 -3.96 -13.24 -2.65
C LEU A 103 -5.49 -13.36 -2.80
N ASN A 104 -6.08 -14.42 -2.24
CA ASN A 104 -7.51 -14.68 -2.38
C ASN A 104 -8.36 -13.54 -1.79
N ASP A 105 -8.01 -13.04 -0.60
CA ASP A 105 -8.73 -11.94 0.04
C ASP A 105 -8.63 -10.64 -0.79
N LEU A 106 -7.45 -10.29 -1.30
CA LEU A 106 -7.27 -9.10 -2.15
C LEU A 106 -8.09 -9.20 -3.45
N LEU A 107 -8.07 -10.35 -4.12
CA LEU A 107 -8.82 -10.57 -5.37
C LEU A 107 -10.34 -10.49 -5.12
N PHE A 108 -10.83 -11.09 -4.04
CA PHE A 108 -12.24 -11.02 -3.66
C PHE A 108 -12.68 -9.57 -3.37
N ARG A 109 -11.89 -8.83 -2.59
CA ARG A 109 -12.18 -7.42 -2.26
C ARG A 109 -12.12 -6.49 -3.47
N MET A 110 -11.19 -6.73 -4.40
CA MET A 110 -11.16 -6.05 -5.68
C MET A 110 -12.44 -6.32 -6.47
N LYS A 111 -12.81 -7.59 -6.64
CA LYS A 111 -13.98 -8.00 -7.44
C LYS A 111 -15.29 -7.45 -6.89
N THR A 112 -15.42 -7.37 -5.57
CA THR A 112 -16.60 -6.84 -4.87
C THR A 112 -16.60 -5.31 -4.71
N GLY A 113 -15.56 -4.62 -5.19
CA GLY A 113 -15.44 -3.16 -5.11
C GLY A 113 -15.09 -2.62 -3.72
N GLN A 114 -14.64 -3.47 -2.79
CA GLN A 114 -14.17 -3.08 -1.46
C GLN A 114 -12.76 -2.48 -1.45
N LEU A 115 -12.01 -2.66 -2.55
CA LEU A 115 -10.73 -2.04 -2.82
C LEU A 115 -10.77 -1.32 -4.16
N LEU A 116 -10.39 -0.05 -4.18
CA LEU A 116 -10.23 0.76 -5.39
C LEU A 116 -8.90 0.45 -6.09
N ILE A 117 -8.73 -0.81 -6.46
CA ILE A 117 -7.55 -1.30 -7.18
C ILE A 117 -7.97 -2.01 -8.47
N GLU A 118 -7.03 -2.11 -9.39
CA GLU A 118 -7.08 -2.97 -10.56
C GLU A 118 -5.83 -3.84 -10.54
N VAL A 119 -6.00 -5.15 -10.72
CA VAL A 119 -4.88 -6.09 -10.73
C VAL A 119 -4.76 -6.64 -12.16
N PRO A 120 -3.95 -6.03 -13.04
CA PRO A 120 -3.79 -6.53 -14.39
C PRO A 120 -2.94 -7.81 -14.45
N VAL A 121 -2.01 -7.98 -13.50
CA VAL A 121 -1.06 -9.09 -13.49
C VAL A 121 -0.75 -9.60 -12.07
N VAL A 122 -0.62 -10.92 -11.94
CA VAL A 122 -0.09 -11.60 -10.75
C VAL A 122 1.18 -12.36 -11.15
N VAL A 123 2.23 -12.22 -10.34
CA VAL A 123 3.49 -12.94 -10.51
C VAL A 123 3.64 -13.96 -9.38
N SER A 124 4.10 -15.16 -9.71
CA SER A 124 4.49 -16.13 -8.70
C SER A 124 5.75 -16.87 -9.09
N ASN A 125 6.56 -17.25 -8.09
CA ASN A 125 7.66 -18.18 -8.28
C ASN A 125 7.20 -19.66 -8.34
N HIS A 126 5.90 -19.92 -8.22
CA HIS A 126 5.28 -21.24 -8.30
C HIS A 126 3.99 -21.22 -9.14
N PRO A 127 3.54 -22.35 -9.70
CA PRO A 127 2.32 -22.40 -10.53
C PRO A 127 1.01 -22.50 -9.72
N ASP A 128 1.10 -22.67 -8.39
CA ASP A 128 0.00 -23.10 -7.50
C ASP A 128 -1.32 -22.31 -7.66
N PHE A 129 -1.26 -21.00 -7.92
CA PHE A 129 -2.43 -20.13 -7.98
C PHE A 129 -2.84 -19.68 -9.40
N GLU A 130 -2.26 -20.27 -10.45
CA GLU A 130 -2.56 -19.87 -11.83
C GLU A 130 -4.06 -19.99 -12.16
N ALA A 131 -4.67 -21.13 -11.83
CA ALA A 131 -6.09 -21.37 -12.09
C ALA A 131 -6.99 -20.38 -11.34
N LEU A 132 -6.65 -20.05 -10.09
CA LEU A 132 -7.36 -19.05 -9.29
C LEU A 132 -7.29 -17.68 -9.97
N VAL A 133 -6.10 -17.21 -10.31
CA VAL A 133 -5.88 -15.88 -10.91
C VAL A 133 -6.61 -15.77 -12.26
N LYS A 134 -6.48 -16.79 -13.12
CA LYS A 134 -7.18 -16.82 -14.42
C LYS A 134 -8.70 -16.80 -14.27
N SER A 135 -9.27 -17.39 -13.20
CA SER A 135 -10.72 -17.34 -12.94
C SER A 135 -11.24 -15.91 -12.67
N TYR A 136 -10.37 -14.99 -12.23
CA TYR A 136 -10.69 -13.56 -12.11
C TYR A 136 -10.47 -12.77 -13.40
N GLY A 137 -9.99 -13.42 -14.48
CA GLY A 137 -9.65 -12.77 -15.75
C GLY A 137 -8.34 -11.98 -15.72
N ILE A 138 -7.43 -12.35 -14.81
CA ILE A 138 -6.16 -11.66 -14.58
C ILE A 138 -5.01 -12.45 -15.20
N GLU A 139 -4.00 -11.74 -15.72
CA GLU A 139 -2.80 -12.35 -16.28
C GLU A 139 -1.94 -12.99 -15.15
N PHE A 140 -1.44 -14.20 -15.38
CA PHE A 140 -0.59 -14.91 -14.43
C PHE A 140 0.77 -15.24 -15.05
N HIS A 141 1.84 -14.83 -14.38
CA HIS A 141 3.22 -15.16 -14.77
C HIS A 141 3.85 -16.07 -13.72
N HIS A 142 4.13 -17.32 -14.13
CA HIS A 142 5.01 -18.20 -13.36
C HIS A 142 6.46 -17.89 -13.70
N LEU A 143 7.15 -17.21 -12.77
CA LEU A 143 8.56 -16.85 -12.88
C LEU A 143 9.39 -17.61 -11.84
N PRO A 144 9.78 -18.87 -12.11
CA PRO A 144 10.60 -19.65 -11.19
C PRO A 144 11.93 -18.94 -10.91
N VAL A 145 12.47 -19.14 -9.71
CA VAL A 145 13.68 -18.43 -9.28
C VAL A 145 14.59 -19.33 -8.47
N THR A 146 15.88 -19.24 -8.79
CA THR A 146 17.00 -19.80 -8.05
C THR A 146 17.94 -18.66 -7.64
N ARG A 147 18.97 -18.97 -6.84
CA ARG A 147 19.98 -17.97 -6.47
C ARG A 147 20.64 -17.32 -7.69
N ASP A 148 20.89 -18.10 -8.74
CA ASP A 148 21.61 -17.64 -9.94
C ASP A 148 20.71 -16.90 -10.93
N THR A 149 19.41 -17.24 -10.98
CA THR A 149 18.44 -16.66 -11.92
C THR A 149 17.67 -15.46 -11.36
N LYS A 150 17.94 -15.06 -10.11
CA LYS A 150 17.20 -13.99 -9.42
C LYS A 150 17.21 -12.66 -10.18
N GLN A 151 18.35 -12.27 -10.73
CA GLN A 151 18.46 -11.01 -11.47
C GLN A 151 17.62 -11.00 -12.75
N GLU A 152 17.59 -12.13 -13.46
CA GLU A 152 16.79 -12.30 -14.68
C GLU A 152 15.30 -12.32 -14.34
N GLN A 153 14.91 -13.02 -13.27
CA GLN A 153 13.54 -13.07 -12.80
C GLN A 153 13.02 -11.69 -12.39
N GLU A 154 13.80 -10.93 -11.62
CA GLU A 154 13.40 -9.57 -11.21
C GLU A 154 13.43 -8.57 -12.38
N ALA A 155 14.31 -8.76 -13.38
CA ALA A 155 14.25 -7.98 -14.61
C ALA A 155 12.90 -8.19 -15.33
N ARG A 156 12.42 -9.43 -15.40
CA ARG A 156 11.10 -9.72 -15.96
C ARG A 156 9.95 -9.10 -15.15
N VAL A 157 10.08 -9.05 -13.82
CA VAL A 157 9.11 -8.34 -12.96
C VAL A 157 9.08 -6.85 -13.27
N LEU A 158 10.24 -6.21 -13.46
CA LEU A 158 10.32 -4.78 -13.83
C LEU A 158 9.70 -4.52 -15.21
N GLU A 159 9.90 -5.40 -16.18
CA GLU A 159 9.23 -5.31 -17.49
C GLU A 159 7.71 -5.36 -17.35
N LEU A 160 7.17 -6.25 -16.52
CA LEU A 160 5.73 -6.33 -16.27
C LEU A 160 5.20 -5.08 -15.55
N ILE A 161 5.99 -4.51 -14.63
CA ILE A 161 5.65 -3.26 -13.95
C ILE A 161 5.48 -2.13 -14.97
N GLU A 162 6.41 -2.00 -15.91
CA GLU A 162 6.36 -0.99 -16.97
C GLU A 162 5.22 -1.27 -17.96
N GLN A 163 5.11 -2.51 -18.46
CA GLN A 163 4.10 -2.92 -19.45
C GLN A 163 2.65 -2.67 -18.98
N HIS A 164 2.40 -2.79 -17.68
CA HIS A 164 1.05 -2.66 -17.12
C HIS A 164 0.83 -1.35 -16.35
N ASP A 165 1.75 -0.37 -16.43
CA ASP A 165 1.67 0.91 -15.71
C ASP A 165 1.41 0.73 -14.20
N ILE A 166 2.18 -0.15 -13.56
CA ILE A 166 1.96 -0.52 -12.17
C ILE A 166 2.38 0.61 -11.23
N GLU A 167 1.47 0.96 -10.31
CA GLU A 167 1.67 2.00 -9.32
C GLU A 167 2.06 1.45 -7.96
N LEU A 168 1.69 0.20 -7.67
CA LEU A 168 1.93 -0.48 -6.41
C LEU A 168 2.22 -1.96 -6.64
N VAL A 169 3.28 -2.47 -6.03
CA VAL A 169 3.55 -3.91 -5.89
C VAL A 169 3.09 -4.37 -4.51
N VAL A 170 2.38 -5.50 -4.45
CA VAL A 170 1.93 -6.10 -3.19
C VAL A 170 2.54 -7.49 -3.04
N LEU A 171 3.37 -7.68 -2.02
CA LEU A 171 3.92 -8.98 -1.66
C LEU A 171 2.90 -9.74 -0.80
N ALA A 172 1.97 -10.44 -1.44
CA ALA A 172 0.96 -11.25 -0.78
C ALA A 172 1.57 -12.58 -0.30
N ARG A 173 2.41 -12.51 0.75
CA ARG A 173 3.22 -13.63 1.25
C ARG A 173 4.14 -14.21 0.17
N TYR A 174 4.78 -13.31 -0.58
CA TYR A 174 5.88 -13.66 -1.48
C TYR A 174 7.13 -13.96 -0.64
N MET A 175 7.67 -15.17 -0.75
CA MET A 175 8.67 -15.69 0.18
C MET A 175 10.13 -15.48 -0.29
N GLN A 176 10.34 -14.71 -1.36
CA GLN A 176 11.68 -14.35 -1.82
C GLN A 176 11.99 -12.91 -1.40
N VAL A 177 13.16 -12.73 -0.79
CA VAL A 177 13.71 -11.40 -0.52
C VAL A 177 13.93 -10.69 -1.85
N LEU A 178 13.48 -9.45 -2.01
CA LEU A 178 13.73 -8.66 -3.22
C LEU A 178 15.18 -8.16 -3.28
N SER A 179 15.75 -7.97 -4.47
CA SER A 179 17.05 -7.30 -4.57
C SER A 179 16.93 -5.80 -4.30
N PRO A 180 18.04 -5.14 -3.88
CA PRO A 180 18.09 -3.69 -3.74
C PRO A 180 17.65 -2.94 -5.00
N LYS A 181 17.96 -3.47 -6.19
CA LYS A 181 17.61 -2.86 -7.48
C LYS A 181 16.09 -2.76 -7.66
N LEU A 182 15.36 -3.84 -7.35
CA LEU A 182 13.90 -3.85 -7.44
C LEU A 182 13.27 -2.94 -6.36
N CYS A 183 13.81 -2.96 -5.13
CA CYS A 183 13.37 -2.06 -4.06
C CYS A 183 13.58 -0.59 -4.42
N GLU A 184 14.69 -0.23 -5.05
CA GLU A 184 14.98 1.15 -5.48
C GLU A 184 14.05 1.60 -6.60
N ALA A 185 13.85 0.76 -7.62
CA ALA A 185 12.97 1.07 -8.76
C ALA A 185 11.51 1.33 -8.33
N MET A 186 11.05 0.64 -7.28
CA MET A 186 9.70 0.79 -6.72
C MET A 186 9.72 1.35 -5.30
N SER A 187 10.68 2.22 -4.99
CA SER A 187 10.80 2.83 -3.66
C SER A 187 9.52 3.54 -3.23
N GLY A 188 9.01 3.20 -2.04
CA GLY A 188 7.73 3.72 -1.53
C GLY A 188 6.47 3.12 -2.19
N LYS A 189 6.64 2.15 -3.09
CA LYS A 189 5.57 1.55 -3.91
C LYS A 189 5.53 0.02 -3.83
N ILE A 190 6.12 -0.56 -2.79
CA ILE A 190 6.00 -1.99 -2.50
C ILE A 190 5.46 -2.14 -1.08
N ILE A 191 4.35 -2.87 -0.92
CA ILE A 191 3.79 -3.23 0.40
C ILE A 191 4.05 -4.71 0.66
N ASN A 192 4.58 -5.02 1.83
CA ASN A 192 4.77 -6.39 2.31
C ASN A 192 3.89 -6.68 3.53
N ILE A 193 3.66 -7.97 3.80
CA ILE A 193 3.01 -8.47 5.01
C ILE A 193 3.87 -9.57 5.64
N HIS A 194 4.10 -9.47 6.95
CA HIS A 194 4.70 -10.56 7.71
C HIS A 194 3.96 -10.77 9.04
N HIS A 195 4.09 -11.99 9.56
CA HIS A 195 3.44 -12.47 10.76
C HIS A 195 4.31 -12.20 11.99
N SER A 196 4.44 -10.95 12.41
CA SER A 196 5.04 -10.69 13.72
C SER A 196 4.74 -9.28 14.23
N PHE A 197 4.70 -9.18 15.55
CA PHE A 197 5.22 -8.03 16.25
C PHE A 197 6.73 -8.25 16.37
N LEU A 198 7.51 -7.27 15.91
CA LEU A 198 8.96 -7.30 16.08
C LEU A 198 9.30 -7.10 17.57
N PRO A 199 10.16 -7.94 18.17
CA PRO A 199 10.51 -9.31 17.75
C PRO A 199 9.59 -10.31 18.46
N SER A 200 9.41 -11.52 17.92
CA SER A 200 9.14 -12.64 18.84
C SER A 200 9.66 -14.00 18.35
N PHE A 201 9.62 -14.35 17.06
CA PHE A 201 10.11 -15.65 16.61
C PHE A 201 10.76 -15.58 15.23
N ILE A 202 12.06 -15.85 15.15
CA ILE A 202 12.85 -15.88 13.90
C ILE A 202 13.10 -17.35 13.52
N GLY A 203 13.14 -17.65 12.23
CA GLY A 203 13.53 -18.97 11.71
C GLY A 203 12.34 -19.90 11.42
N ALA A 204 12.60 -21.20 11.39
CA ALA A 204 11.64 -22.20 10.95
C ALA A 204 10.48 -22.37 11.95
N LYS A 205 9.29 -22.68 11.43
CA LYS A 205 8.06 -23.00 12.20
C LYS A 205 7.69 -21.97 13.29
N PRO A 206 7.51 -20.69 12.94
CA PRO A 206 7.24 -19.61 13.89
C PRO A 206 5.98 -19.86 14.75
N TYR A 207 4.93 -20.46 14.19
CA TYR A 207 3.73 -20.81 14.98
C TYR A 207 3.94 -21.95 15.98
N HIS A 208 4.91 -22.84 15.77
CA HIS A 208 5.27 -23.84 16.78
C HIS A 208 6.02 -23.17 17.93
N GLN A 209 6.95 -22.27 17.63
CA GLN A 209 7.65 -21.50 18.65
C GLN A 209 6.67 -20.65 19.48
N ALA A 210 5.68 -20.03 18.83
CA ALA A 210 4.61 -19.30 19.49
C ALA A 210 3.75 -20.18 20.41
N PHE A 211 3.41 -21.39 19.96
CA PHE A 211 2.70 -22.40 20.75
C PHE A 211 3.51 -22.83 21.98
N ASP A 212 4.77 -23.23 21.78
CA ASP A 212 5.68 -23.68 22.85
C ASP A 212 5.90 -22.57 23.90
N ARG A 213 5.93 -21.31 23.45
CA ARG A 213 6.05 -20.14 24.33
C ARG A 213 4.75 -19.77 25.05
N GLY A 214 3.62 -20.33 24.62
CA GLY A 214 2.30 -20.11 25.19
C GLY A 214 1.78 -18.68 24.99
N VAL A 215 2.03 -18.07 23.82
CA VAL A 215 1.60 -16.69 23.54
C VAL A 215 0.08 -16.51 23.72
N LYS A 216 -0.34 -15.27 23.98
CA LYS A 216 -1.76 -14.89 24.17
C LYS A 216 -2.27 -13.95 23.08
N ILE A 217 -1.37 -13.52 22.22
CA ILE A 217 -1.66 -12.72 21.04
C ILE A 217 -0.79 -13.22 19.89
N ILE A 218 -1.32 -13.09 18.68
CA ILE A 218 -0.57 -13.14 17.45
C ILE A 218 -0.90 -11.89 16.65
N GLY A 219 -0.03 -11.49 15.74
CA GLY A 219 -0.25 -10.29 14.96
C GLY A 219 0.44 -10.31 13.61
N ALA A 220 0.11 -9.31 12.82
CA ALA A 220 0.74 -9.07 11.53
C ALA A 220 1.02 -7.59 11.34
N THR A 221 2.04 -7.30 10.53
CA THR A 221 2.50 -5.96 10.21
C THR A 221 2.57 -5.81 8.70
N ALA A 222 1.87 -4.82 8.16
CA ALA A 222 2.06 -4.37 6.79
C ALA A 222 2.95 -3.13 6.78
N HIS A 223 3.94 -3.13 5.90
CA HIS A 223 4.93 -2.06 5.80
C HIS A 223 5.34 -1.83 4.35
N ILE A 224 5.91 -0.65 4.11
CA ILE A 224 6.60 -0.33 2.87
C ILE A 224 7.93 -1.11 2.84
N VAL A 225 8.27 -1.74 1.72
CA VAL A 225 9.55 -2.44 1.58
C VAL A 225 10.68 -1.44 1.34
N THR A 226 11.81 -1.67 2.02
CA THR A 226 13.08 -0.95 1.81
C THR A 226 14.17 -1.96 1.45
N ALA A 227 15.42 -1.49 1.34
CA ALA A 227 16.57 -2.39 1.17
C ALA A 227 16.83 -3.26 2.42
N ASP A 228 16.38 -2.80 3.59
CA ASP A 228 16.46 -3.54 4.85
C ASP A 228 15.26 -4.49 4.97
N LEU A 229 15.56 -5.78 5.17
CA LEU A 229 14.55 -6.83 5.18
C LEU A 229 13.59 -6.66 6.37
N ASP A 230 12.29 -6.55 6.08
CA ASP A 230 11.19 -6.46 7.05
C ASP A 230 11.27 -5.29 8.06
N GLU A 231 12.04 -4.23 7.74
CA GLU A 231 12.26 -3.08 8.63
C GLU A 231 11.77 -1.73 8.05
N GLY A 232 11.05 -1.78 6.93
CA GLY A 232 10.57 -0.55 6.31
C GLY A 232 9.39 0.12 7.05
N PRO A 233 9.01 1.34 6.63
CA PRO A 233 7.97 2.12 7.29
C PRO A 233 6.64 1.38 7.46
N ILE A 234 6.20 1.18 8.71
CA ILE A 234 4.95 0.50 9.07
C ILE A 234 3.74 1.29 8.57
N ILE A 235 2.77 0.61 7.97
CA ILE A 235 1.48 1.18 7.53
C ILE A 235 0.35 0.78 8.49
N GLU A 236 0.27 -0.51 8.85
CA GLU A 236 -0.81 -1.04 9.69
C GLU A 236 -0.31 -2.24 10.49
N GLN A 237 -0.85 -2.39 11.70
CA GLN A 237 -0.61 -3.54 12.58
C GLN A 237 -1.89 -3.96 13.27
N ARG A 238 -2.13 -5.26 13.35
CA ARG A 238 -3.25 -5.81 14.15
C ARG A 238 -2.82 -7.03 14.92
N VAL A 239 -3.54 -7.25 16.02
CA VAL A 239 -3.45 -8.46 16.84
C VAL A 239 -4.78 -9.18 16.87
N THR A 240 -4.72 -10.50 17.07
CA THR A 240 -5.84 -11.28 17.60
C THR A 240 -5.41 -12.01 18.86
N ARG A 241 -6.38 -12.29 19.73
CA ARG A 241 -6.16 -13.07 20.94
C ARG A 241 -6.12 -14.55 20.59
N VAL A 242 -5.19 -15.28 21.19
CA VAL A 242 -5.12 -16.74 21.12
C VAL A 242 -5.06 -17.32 22.53
N ASP A 243 -5.41 -18.59 22.70
CA ASP A 243 -5.44 -19.24 24.00
C ASP A 243 -4.78 -20.62 24.03
N HIS A 244 -4.75 -21.22 25.22
CA HIS A 244 -4.06 -22.47 25.50
C HIS A 244 -4.73 -23.71 24.86
N SER A 245 -5.91 -23.58 24.25
CA SER A 245 -6.60 -24.64 23.53
C SER A 245 -6.23 -24.70 22.04
N MET A 246 -5.48 -23.70 21.55
CA MET A 246 -5.07 -23.60 20.16
C MET A 246 -3.75 -24.31 19.91
N ASP A 247 -3.76 -25.30 19.02
CA ASP A 247 -2.56 -25.97 18.52
C ASP A 247 -1.83 -25.10 17.47
N PRO A 248 -0.62 -25.47 17.03
CA PRO A 248 0.12 -24.70 16.03
C PRO A 248 -0.62 -24.48 14.70
N LYS A 249 -1.53 -25.38 14.32
CA LYS A 249 -2.33 -25.25 13.10
C LYS A 249 -3.36 -24.14 13.25
N LYS A 250 -4.12 -24.14 14.36
CA LYS A 250 -5.08 -23.07 14.69
C LYS A 250 -4.40 -21.71 14.80
N LEU A 251 -3.21 -21.64 15.41
CA LEU A 251 -2.43 -20.40 15.45
C LEU A 251 -2.06 -19.89 14.05
N SER A 252 -1.73 -20.80 13.13
CA SER A 252 -1.45 -20.45 11.73
C SER A 252 -2.70 -19.96 10.97
N GLU A 253 -3.86 -20.54 11.24
CA GLU A 253 -5.15 -20.13 10.66
C GLU A 253 -5.55 -18.73 11.14
N GLU A 254 -5.45 -18.47 12.45
CA GLU A 254 -5.65 -17.15 13.04
C GLU A 254 -4.63 -16.13 12.48
N GLY A 255 -3.36 -16.54 12.35
CA GLY A 255 -2.31 -15.69 11.78
C GLY A 255 -2.62 -15.29 10.34
N SER A 256 -3.04 -16.24 9.52
CA SER A 256 -3.47 -15.99 8.14
C SER A 256 -4.63 -15.01 8.09
N THR A 257 -5.59 -15.13 9.00
CA THR A 257 -6.73 -14.20 9.11
C THR A 257 -6.27 -12.79 9.43
N VAL A 258 -5.41 -12.60 10.43
CA VAL A 258 -4.88 -11.27 10.78
C VAL A 258 -4.09 -10.66 9.62
N GLU A 259 -3.28 -11.46 8.93
CA GLU A 259 -2.51 -11.01 7.77
C GLU A 259 -3.40 -10.50 6.64
N THR A 260 -4.48 -11.21 6.29
CA THR A 260 -5.41 -10.74 5.26
C THR A 260 -6.01 -9.38 5.61
N GLN A 261 -6.44 -9.21 6.87
CA GLN A 261 -7.03 -7.96 7.33
C GLN A 261 -6.03 -6.80 7.30
N VAL A 262 -4.81 -7.03 7.78
CA VAL A 262 -3.75 -6.02 7.83
C VAL A 262 -3.32 -5.62 6.42
N LEU A 263 -3.05 -6.60 5.54
CA LEU A 263 -2.61 -6.32 4.18
C LEU A 263 -3.70 -5.64 3.35
N ALA A 264 -4.92 -6.15 3.38
CA ALA A 264 -6.03 -5.57 2.60
C ALA A 264 -6.28 -4.12 3.00
N ALA A 265 -6.14 -3.83 4.28
CA ALA A 265 -6.34 -2.49 4.74
C ALA A 265 -5.13 -1.61 4.34
N ALA A 266 -3.87 -2.07 4.46
CA ALA A 266 -2.67 -1.38 3.95
C ALA A 266 -2.82 -0.96 2.48
N VAL A 267 -3.28 -1.90 1.65
CA VAL A 267 -3.58 -1.66 0.23
C VAL A 267 -4.71 -0.64 0.07
N ARG A 268 -5.77 -0.69 0.90
CA ARG A 268 -6.84 0.31 0.89
C ARG A 268 -6.32 1.71 1.18
N TRP A 269 -5.58 1.91 2.28
CA TRP A 269 -5.08 3.23 2.63
C TRP A 269 -4.17 3.78 1.54
N TYR A 270 -3.30 2.94 0.96
CA TYR A 270 -2.48 3.35 -0.18
C TYR A 270 -3.34 3.77 -1.37
N ALA A 271 -4.27 2.90 -1.78
CA ALA A 271 -5.16 3.12 -2.93
C ALA A 271 -6.15 4.29 -2.72
N GLU A 272 -6.33 4.79 -1.50
CA GLU A 272 -7.15 5.96 -1.17
C GLU A 272 -6.33 7.25 -0.97
N GLY A 273 -5.01 7.20 -1.19
CA GLY A 273 -4.10 8.33 -1.00
C GLY A 273 -3.98 8.74 0.47
N ARG A 274 -4.01 7.78 1.39
CA ARG A 274 -3.97 8.02 2.84
C ARG A 274 -2.60 7.77 3.47
N VAL A 275 -1.70 7.06 2.78
CA VAL A 275 -0.36 6.72 3.29
C VAL A 275 0.67 7.72 2.79
N PHE A 276 1.40 8.34 3.72
CA PHE A 276 2.49 9.27 3.44
C PHE A 276 3.77 8.77 4.10
N LEU A 277 4.89 8.76 3.37
CA LEU A 277 6.20 8.45 3.94
C LEU A 277 6.71 9.64 4.76
N ASN A 278 7.24 9.34 5.95
CA ASN A 278 7.83 10.31 6.86
C ASN A 278 9.11 9.73 7.50
N GLY A 279 10.20 9.73 6.73
CA GLY A 279 11.43 9.01 7.08
C GLY A 279 11.16 7.51 7.22
N ASN A 280 11.48 6.95 8.38
CA ASN A 280 11.31 5.52 8.67
C ASN A 280 9.89 5.17 9.20
N LYS A 281 8.94 6.10 9.12
CA LYS A 281 7.56 5.93 9.58
C LYS A 281 6.59 6.34 8.48
N THR A 282 5.30 6.12 8.72
CA THR A 282 4.23 6.64 7.87
C THR A 282 3.29 7.56 8.65
N VAL A 283 2.62 8.45 7.92
CA VAL A 283 1.40 9.12 8.37
C VAL A 283 0.24 8.49 7.59
N VAL A 284 -0.79 8.03 8.31
CA VAL A 284 -1.97 7.37 7.72
C VAL A 284 -3.25 8.11 8.16
N PHE A 285 -3.96 8.70 7.20
CA PHE A 285 -5.22 9.46 7.41
C PHE A 285 -6.49 8.62 7.23
#